data_AF-A0A3A1P510-F1
#
_entry.id   AF-A0A3A1P510-F1
#
_cell.length_a   1.000
_cell.length_b   1.000
_cell.length_c   1.000
_cell.angle_alpha   90.00
_cell.angle_beta   90.00
_cell.angle_gamma   90.00
#
_symmetry.space_group_name_H-M   'P 1'
#
loop_
_entity.id
_entity.type
_entity.pdbx_description
1 polymer ?
#
loop_
_entity_poly.entity_id
_entity_poly.type
_entity_poly.pdbx_seq_one_letter_code
_entity_poly.pdbx_strand_id
1 'polypeptide(L)' 'MATISPEEFSRLRRALPTVTQEGVMQTYRISQHSWYKLRDGKPVKQSVIDRMRARYAELTQ' A
#
# COMPACT_ATOMS: atom_id res chain seq x y z
N MET A 1 4.21 -11.00 10.38
CA MET A 1 4.52 -10.03 9.31
C MET A 1 4.09 -10.66 7.99
N ALA A 2 3.64 -9.88 7.02
CA ALA A 2 3.21 -10.39 5.72
C ALA A 2 3.79 -9.57 4.58
N THR A 3 3.83 -10.18 3.41
CA THR A 3 4.20 -9.60 2.12
C THR A 3 2.98 -9.57 1.21
N ILE A 4 3.08 -8.81 0.11
CA ILE A 4 2.10 -8.84 -0.97
C ILE A 4 2.80 -9.22 -2.26
N SER A 5 2.06 -9.83 -3.18
CA SER A 5 2.58 -10.15 -4.51
C SER A 5 2.85 -8.88 -5.32
N PRO A 6 3.81 -8.89 -6.26
CA PRO A 6 4.10 -7.75 -7.12
C PRO A 6 2.89 -7.31 -7.97
N GLU A 7 2.02 -8.25 -8.35
CA GLU A 7 0.76 -7.95 -9.05
C GLU A 7 -0.20 -7.14 -8.18
N GLU A 8 -0.34 -7.51 -6.90
CA GLU A 8 -1.18 -6.79 -5.95
C GLU A 8 -0.62 -5.38 -5.70
N PHE A 9 0.71 -5.26 -5.53
CA PHE A 9 1.37 -3.97 -5.42
C PHE A 9 1.11 -3.08 -6.66
N SER A 10 1.15 -3.65 -7.87
CA SER A 10 0.86 -2.91 -9.10
C SER A 10 -0.56 -2.35 -9.12
N ARG A 11 -1.55 -3.12 -8.66
CA ARG A 11 -2.95 -2.67 -8.53
C ARG A 11 -3.08 -1.50 -7.53
N LEU A 12 -2.44 -1.63 -6.37
CA LEU A 12 -2.40 -0.57 -5.35
C LEU A 12 -1.72 0.69 -5.86
N ARG A 13 -0.62 0.54 -6.62
CA ARG A 13 0.09 1.66 -7.24
C ARG A 13 -0.78 2.38 -8.26
N ARG A 14 -1.61 1.67 -9.02
CA ARG A 14 -2.52 2.29 -10.02
C ARG A 14 -3.63 3.12 -9.37
N ALA A 15 -4.06 2.76 -8.16
CA ALA A 15 -5.05 3.55 -7.41
C ALA A 15 -4.44 4.77 -6.69
N LEU A 16 -3.11 4.90 -6.66
CA LEU A 16 -2.45 6.12 -6.18
C LEU A 16 -2.37 7.15 -7.30
N PRO A 17 -2.94 8.36 -7.10
CA PRO A 17 -2.80 9.44 -8.08
C PRO A 17 -1.35 9.92 -8.20
N THR A 18 -0.64 10.00 -7.06
CA THR A 18 0.77 10.42 -7.00
C THR A 18 1.53 9.58 -5.97
N VAL A 19 2.64 8.95 -6.39
CA VAL A 19 3.48 8.13 -5.50
C VAL A 19 4.47 9.01 -4.73
N THR A 20 3.94 9.97 -3.96
CA THR A 20 4.70 10.79 -3.00
C THR A 20 4.47 10.28 -1.58
N GLN A 21 5.29 10.73 -0.63
CA GLN A 21 5.08 10.42 0.79
C GLN A 21 3.66 10.82 1.24
N GLU A 22 3.23 12.02 0.88
CA GLU A 22 1.91 12.54 1.21
C GLU A 22 0.81 11.76 0.50
N GLY A 23 0.97 11.43 -0.79
CA GLY A 23 -0.02 10.64 -1.52
C GLY A 23 -0.22 9.26 -0.90
N VAL A 24 0.86 8.54 -0.58
CA VAL A 24 0.80 7.24 0.09
C VAL A 24 0.14 7.35 1.48
N MET A 25 0.47 8.38 2.24
CA MET A 25 -0.09 8.60 3.58
C MET A 25 -1.56 9.02 3.53
N GLN A 26 -1.96 9.86 2.58
CA GLN A 26 -3.36 10.29 2.45
C GLN A 26 -4.25 9.16 1.91
N THR A 27 -3.80 8.45 0.88
CA THR A 27 -4.57 7.37 0.24
C THR A 27 -4.63 6.13 1.15
N TYR A 28 -3.48 5.61 1.60
CA TYR A 28 -3.41 4.33 2.31
C TYR A 28 -3.18 4.44 3.80
N ARG A 29 -2.94 5.65 4.35
CA ARG A 29 -2.65 5.87 5.79
C ARG A 29 -1.47 5.04 6.30
N ILE A 30 -0.47 4.84 5.45
CA ILE A 30 0.78 4.17 5.77
C ILE A 30 1.98 5.06 5.46
N SER A 31 3.10 4.84 6.14
CA SER A 31 4.34 5.57 5.89
C SER A 31 4.97 5.16 4.56
N GLN A 32 5.67 6.10 3.91
CA GLN A 32 6.39 5.85 2.66
C GLN A 32 7.42 4.71 2.78
N HIS A 33 8.05 4.57 3.95
CA HIS A 33 8.97 3.47 4.22
C HIS A 33 8.29 2.08 4.12
N SER A 34 7.07 1.94 4.65
CA SER A 34 6.30 0.69 4.52
C SER A 34 5.90 0.44 3.07
N TRP A 35 5.58 1.49 2.32
CA TRP A 35 5.30 1.40 0.89
C TRP A 35 6.50 0.91 0.08
N TYR A 36 7.70 1.43 0.34
CA TYR A 36 8.91 0.93 -0.30
C TYR A 36 9.21 -0.53 0.05
N LYS A 37 8.92 -0.97 1.28
CA LYS A 37 9.02 -2.39 1.65
C LYS A 37 8.06 -3.25 0.85
N LEU A 38 6.80 -2.82 0.70
CA LEU A 38 5.82 -3.53 -0.12
C LEU A 38 6.26 -3.62 -1.58
N ARG A 39 6.82 -2.54 -2.14
CA ARG A 39 7.41 -2.53 -3.50
C ARG A 39 8.54 -3.54 -3.66
N ASP A 40 9.39 -3.65 -2.64
CA ASP A 40 10.58 -4.51 -2.63
C ASP A 40 10.27 -5.97 -2.26
N GLY A 41 9.00 -6.31 -2.05
CA GLY A 41 8.58 -7.65 -1.58
C GLY A 41 8.99 -7.94 -0.13
N LYS A 42 9.37 -6.92 0.64
CA LYS A 42 9.80 -7.05 2.03
C LYS A 42 8.61 -7.15 2.98
N PRO A 43 8.74 -7.94 4.07
CA PRO A 43 7.67 -8.11 5.03
C PRO A 43 7.38 -6.81 5.80
N VAL A 44 6.09 -6.51 5.95
CA VAL A 44 5.57 -5.43 6.80
C VAL A 44 4.62 -5.98 7.87
N LYS A 45 4.18 -5.12 8.79
CA LYS A 45 3.21 -5.51 9.82
C LYS A 45 1.88 -5.88 9.16
N GLN A 46 1.21 -6.92 9.65
CA GLN A 46 -0.09 -7.35 9.11
C GLN A 46 -1.11 -6.21 9.12
N SER A 47 -1.15 -5.43 10.20
CA SER A 47 -2.04 -4.26 10.33
C SER A 47 -1.83 -3.19 9.26
N VAL A 48 -0.63 -3.08 8.67
CA VAL A 48 -0.35 -2.14 7.57
C VAL A 48 -1.01 -2.64 6.28
N ILE A 49 -0.89 -3.94 5.99
CA ILE A 49 -1.52 -4.57 4.82
C ILE A 49 -3.03 -4.53 4.94
N ASP A 50 -3.56 -4.86 6.12
CA ASP A 50 -5.00 -4.86 6.39
C ASP A 50 -5.62 -3.48 6.16
N ARG A 51 -5.06 -2.43 6.79
CA ARG A 51 -5.51 -1.04 6.58
C ARG A 51 -5.42 -0.61 5.12
N MET A 52 -4.31 -0.93 4.46
CA MET A 52 -4.10 -0.58 3.06
C MET A 52 -5.12 -1.29 2.15
N ARG A 53 -5.40 -2.58 2.37
CA ARG A 53 -6.41 -3.34 1.61
C ARG A 53 -7.82 -2.82 1.87
N ALA A 54 -8.15 -2.51 3.12
CA ALA A 54 -9.43 -1.88 3.46
C ALA A 54 -9.61 -0.56 2.71
N ARG A 55 -8.57 0.30 2.71
CA ARG A 55 -8.59 1.56 1.95
C ARG A 55 -8.68 1.37 0.45
N TYR A 56 -7.97 0.38 -0.09
CA TYR A 56 -8.05 0.06 -1.51
C TYR A 56 -9.47 -0.37 -1.91
N ALA A 57 -10.11 -1.22 -1.10
CA ALA A 57 -11.49 -1.64 -1.33
C ALA A 57 -12.46 -0.45 -1.33
N GLU A 58 -12.30 0.51 -0.42
CA GLU A 58 -13.10 1.75 -0.39
C GLU A 58 -12.90 2.63 -1.65
N LEU A 59 -11.71 2.62 -2.27
CA LEU A 59 -11.40 3.42 -3.46
C LEU A 59 -11.85 2.78 -4.78
N THR A 60 -12.07 1.47 -4.78
CA THR A 60 -12.46 0.69 -5.97
C THR A 60 -13.95 0.33 -6.02
N GLN A 61 -14.74 0.82 -5.05
CA GLN A 61 -16.20 0.72 -5.03
C GLN A 61 -16.85 1.87 -5.80
#